data_AF-A0A9W6MT55-F1
#
_entry.id   AF-A0A9W6MT55-F1
#
_cell.length_a   1.000
_cell.length_b   1.000
_cell.length_c   1.000
_cell.angle_alpha   90.00
_cell.angle_beta   90.00
_cell.angle_gamma   90.00
#
_symmetry.space_group_name_H-M   'P 1'
#
loop_
_entity.id
_entity.type
_entity.pdbx_description
1 polymer ?
#
loop_
_entity_poly.entity_id
_entity_poly.type
_entity_poly.pdbx_seq_one_letter_code
_entity_poly.pdbx_strand_id
1 'polypeptide(L)'
;MDLPRGHAVQGRQHAGGPGREGARAMKTYIGDRTIDGILVTVDGEPLQPRDDLKDYAGADFEWSYEGPAPRQLAFAILTDHFGDGTRAEALTERFMRDVVANFQNEWEMSTADIDDVVSTYDAGAA
;
A
#
# COMPACT_ATOMS: atom_id res chain seq x y z
N MET A 1 17.38 52.61 43.88
CA MET A 1 16.69 51.31 43.79
C MET A 1 16.69 50.94 42.31
N ASP A 2 17.43 49.89 41.98
CA ASP A 2 17.52 49.11 40.73
C ASP A 2 17.25 49.72 39.34
N LEU A 3 18.32 49.73 38.54
CA LEU A 3 18.33 49.48 37.08
C LEU A 3 18.24 47.94 36.83
N PRO A 4 18.23 47.39 35.59
CA PRO A 4 17.57 47.74 34.31
C PRO A 4 17.12 46.48 33.47
N ARG A 5 16.77 46.70 32.18
CA ARG A 5 16.90 45.79 30.99
C ARG A 5 15.82 44.74 30.66
N GLY A 6 15.37 44.82 29.40
CA GLY A 6 15.28 43.73 28.42
C GLY A 6 15.29 44.36 27.01
N HIS A 7 16.41 44.42 26.26
CA HIS A 7 16.98 43.41 25.36
C HIS A 7 15.92 42.52 24.67
N ALA A 8 15.65 42.79 23.38
CA ALA A 8 16.06 42.00 22.20
C ALA A 8 15.15 40.76 22.00
N VAL A 9 14.73 40.32 20.81
CA VAL A 9 15.52 40.04 19.60
C VAL A 9 14.56 39.95 18.38
N GLN A 10 15.02 40.44 17.23
CA GLN A 10 14.52 40.11 15.90
C GLN A 10 14.73 38.62 15.59
N GLY A 11 13.72 37.89 15.12
CA GLY A 11 13.86 36.45 14.83
C GLY A 11 13.03 35.96 13.65
N ARG A 12 13.60 36.13 12.45
CA ARG A 12 13.50 35.30 11.23
C ARG A 12 12.18 34.61 10.86
N GLN A 13 11.76 34.99 9.64
CA GLN A 13 11.07 34.12 8.68
C GLN A 13 11.77 32.77 8.58
N HIS A 14 11.01 31.67 8.68
CA HIS A 14 11.43 30.39 8.16
C HIS A 14 10.33 29.83 7.25
N ALA A 15 10.70 29.80 5.97
CA ALA A 15 10.07 29.06 4.90
C ALA A 15 9.70 27.63 5.34
N GLY A 16 8.44 27.26 5.16
CA GLY A 16 8.04 25.86 5.16
C GLY A 16 8.61 25.17 3.92
N GLY A 17 9.76 24.50 4.08
CA GLY A 17 10.26 23.55 3.09
C GLY A 17 9.32 22.34 2.97
N PRO A 18 9.44 21.54 1.89
CA PRO A 18 8.55 20.42 1.65
C PRO A 18 8.75 19.41 2.78
N GLY A 19 7.68 19.12 3.51
CA GLY A 19 7.64 17.97 4.40
C GLY A 19 8.00 16.76 3.56
N ARG A 20 9.10 16.10 3.90
CA ARG A 20 9.47 14.79 3.38
C ARG A 20 8.23 13.92 3.46
N GLU A 21 7.87 13.32 2.33
CA GLU A 21 7.02 12.12 2.23
C GLU A 21 7.33 11.24 3.44
N GLY A 22 6.44 11.27 4.43
CA GLY A 22 6.61 10.50 5.65
C GLY A 22 6.71 9.05 5.24
N ALA A 23 7.73 8.34 5.73
CA ALA A 23 7.91 6.92 5.50
C ALA A 23 6.54 6.25 5.53
N ARG A 24 6.13 5.72 4.37
CA ARG A 24 4.88 4.97 4.23
C ARG A 24 4.85 3.96 5.37
N ALA A 25 3.73 3.86 6.08
CA ALA A 25 3.63 2.97 7.23
C ALA A 25 4.07 1.56 6.80
N MET A 26 5.00 0.97 7.55
CA MET A 26 5.54 -0.36 7.26
C MET A 26 4.46 -1.40 7.61
N LYS A 27 3.69 -1.82 6.62
CA LYS A 27 2.64 -2.83 6.72
C LYS A 27 3.17 -4.20 6.31
N THR A 28 2.58 -5.24 6.87
CA THR A 28 2.79 -6.63 6.45
C THR A 28 1.48 -7.26 6.00
N TYR A 29 1.46 -7.73 4.76
CA TYR A 29 0.36 -8.46 4.14
C TYR A 29 0.67 -9.96 4.20
N ILE A 30 -0.29 -10.75 4.66
CA ILE A 30 -0.16 -12.21 4.76
C ILE A 30 -1.37 -12.84 4.10
N GLY A 31 -1.15 -13.90 3.32
CA GLY A 31 -2.21 -14.77 2.86
C GLY A 31 -1.93 -16.23 3.17
N ASP A 32 -2.96 -16.94 3.61
CA ASP A 32 -2.92 -18.34 3.98
C ASP A 32 -4.19 -19.05 3.48
N ARG A 33 -4.00 -20.22 2.85
CA ARG A 33 -5.09 -21.14 2.53
C ARG A 33 -5.28 -22.10 3.71
N THR A 34 -6.19 -21.75 4.60
CA THR A 34 -6.52 -22.54 5.79
C THR A 34 -7.58 -23.62 5.50
N ILE A 35 -7.82 -24.50 6.47
CA ILE A 35 -8.92 -25.49 6.39
C ILE A 35 -10.30 -24.82 6.30
N ASP A 36 -10.45 -23.62 6.86
CA ASP A 36 -11.69 -22.85 6.87
C ASP A 36 -11.82 -21.93 5.65
N GLY A 37 -10.82 -21.94 4.75
CA GLY A 37 -10.79 -21.17 3.52
C GLY A 37 -9.63 -20.18 3.44
N ILE A 38 -9.81 -19.16 2.62
CA ILE A 38 -8.81 -18.12 2.34
C ILE A 38 -8.81 -17.08 3.46
N LEU A 39 -7.64 -16.83 4.04
CA LEU A 39 -7.39 -15.72 4.96
C LEU A 39 -6.36 -14.78 4.34
N VAL A 40 -6.71 -13.50 4.22
CA VAL A 40 -5.76 -12.44 3.85
C VAL A 40 -5.86 -11.31 4.86
N THR A 41 -4.73 -10.93 5.44
CA THR A 41 -4.65 -9.88 6.46
C THR A 41 -3.61 -8.83 6.12
N VAL A 42 -3.80 -7.62 6.63
CA VAL A 42 -2.79 -6.57 6.72
C VAL A 42 -2.63 -6.21 8.19
N ASP A 43 -1.39 -6.30 8.69
CA ASP A 43 -1.06 -6.08 10.11
C ASP A 43 -1.93 -6.89 11.10
N GLY A 44 -2.34 -8.09 10.68
CA GLY A 44 -3.15 -9.01 11.47
C GLY A 44 -4.67 -8.79 11.36
N GLU A 45 -5.12 -7.73 10.70
CA GLU A 45 -6.55 -7.47 10.46
C GLU A 45 -6.97 -7.92 9.05
N PRO A 46 -8.21 -8.41 8.83
CA PRO A 46 -8.68 -8.81 7.51
C PRO A 46 -8.53 -7.69 6.47
N LEU A 47 -7.90 -8.01 5.34
CA LEU A 47 -7.76 -7.06 4.24
C LEU A 47 -9.13 -6.78 3.61
N GLN A 48 -9.50 -5.51 3.51
CA GLN A 48 -10.76 -5.12 2.86
C GLN A 48 -10.67 -5.36 1.34
N PRO A 49 -11.64 -6.05 0.71
CA PRO A 49 -11.62 -6.31 -0.74
C PRO A 49 -11.65 -5.07 -1.62
N ARG A 50 -12.20 -3.96 -1.10
CA ARG A 50 -12.41 -2.70 -1.81
C ARG A 50 -13.30 -2.84 -3.06
N ASP A 51 -14.21 -3.81 -3.05
CA ASP A 51 -15.29 -3.97 -4.02
C ASP A 51 -16.28 -2.78 -4.00
N ASP A 52 -16.28 -1.99 -2.92
CA ASP A 52 -16.93 -0.67 -2.83
C ASP A 52 -16.35 0.38 -3.80
N LEU A 53 -15.06 0.26 -4.12
CA LEU A 53 -14.39 1.14 -5.09
C LEU A 53 -14.41 0.54 -6.50
N LYS A 54 -14.08 -0.76 -6.61
CA LYS A 54 -14.15 -1.48 -7.88
C LYS A 54 -14.32 -2.98 -7.65
N ASP A 55 -15.37 -3.50 -8.25
CA ASP A 55 -15.73 -4.91 -8.21
C ASP A 55 -15.18 -5.64 -9.46
N TYR A 56 -14.24 -6.55 -9.22
CA TYR A 56 -13.78 -7.56 -10.18
C TYR A 56 -14.33 -8.94 -9.87
N ALA A 57 -14.54 -9.28 -8.59
CA ALA A 57 -15.00 -10.60 -8.12
C ALA A 57 -15.72 -10.55 -6.75
N GLY A 58 -16.34 -9.43 -6.40
CA GLY A 58 -16.93 -9.19 -5.10
C GLY A 58 -15.89 -9.21 -3.98
N ALA A 59 -16.23 -9.86 -2.86
CA ALA A 59 -15.34 -10.03 -1.72
C ALA A 59 -14.37 -11.21 -1.85
N ASP A 60 -14.36 -11.92 -2.98
CA ASP A 60 -13.58 -13.14 -3.15
C ASP A 60 -12.11 -12.84 -3.45
N PHE A 61 -11.21 -13.50 -2.72
CA PHE A 61 -9.78 -13.50 -2.97
C PHE A 61 -9.30 -14.87 -3.40
N GLU A 62 -8.39 -14.90 -4.37
CA GLU A 62 -7.65 -16.09 -4.79
C GLU A 62 -6.25 -15.69 -5.27
N TRP A 63 -5.37 -16.66 -5.49
CA TRP A 63 -4.03 -16.44 -6.05
C TRP A 63 -3.48 -17.71 -6.70
N SER A 64 -2.23 -17.67 -7.18
CA SER A 64 -1.57 -18.77 -7.94
C SER A 64 -2.06 -18.95 -9.39
N TYR A 65 -2.91 -18.04 -9.89
CA TYR A 65 -3.34 -17.98 -11.29
C TYR A 65 -3.80 -16.56 -11.67
N GLU A 66 -4.02 -16.31 -12.96
CA GLU A 66 -4.61 -15.05 -13.44
C GLU A 66 -6.14 -15.13 -13.52
N GLY A 67 -6.85 -14.14 -12.99
CA GLY A 67 -8.30 -14.10 -13.10
C GLY A 67 -8.97 -13.02 -12.25
N PRO A 68 -10.31 -12.98 -12.22
CA PRO A 68 -11.06 -11.95 -11.50
C PRO A 68 -10.77 -11.90 -9.99
N ALA A 69 -10.75 -13.03 -9.28
CA ALA A 69 -10.48 -13.07 -7.84
C ALA A 69 -9.01 -12.74 -7.48
N PRO A 70 -7.99 -13.25 -8.18
CA PRO A 70 -6.60 -12.76 -8.03
C PRO A 70 -6.44 -11.27 -8.35
N ARG A 71 -7.22 -10.75 -9.28
CA ARG A 71 -7.24 -9.33 -9.60
C ARG A 71 -7.89 -8.50 -8.48
N GLN A 72 -8.95 -8.99 -7.86
CA GLN A 72 -9.55 -8.35 -6.68
C GLN A 72 -8.54 -8.26 -5.54
N LEU A 73 -7.79 -9.34 -5.28
CA LEU A 73 -6.72 -9.35 -4.27
C LEU A 73 -5.61 -8.33 -4.61
N ALA A 74 -5.16 -8.29 -5.87
CA ALA A 74 -4.19 -7.28 -6.31
C ALA A 74 -4.69 -5.85 -6.08
N PHE A 75 -5.95 -5.57 -6.44
CA PHE A 75 -6.55 -4.25 -6.25
C PHE A 75 -6.67 -3.87 -4.77
N ALA A 76 -7.09 -4.80 -3.92
CA ALA A 76 -7.20 -4.60 -2.48
C ALA A 76 -5.84 -4.26 -1.84
N ILE A 77 -4.79 -5.04 -2.14
CA ILE A 77 -3.43 -4.80 -1.66
C ILE A 77 -2.95 -3.42 -2.10
N LEU A 78 -3.05 -3.10 -3.39
CA LEU A 78 -2.56 -1.81 -3.90
C LEU A 78 -3.36 -0.62 -3.38
N THR A 79 -4.67 -0.77 -3.21
CA THR A 79 -5.53 0.30 -2.68
C THR A 79 -5.20 0.58 -1.22
N ASP A 80 -5.05 -0.46 -0.40
CA ASP A 80 -4.64 -0.30 1.00
C ASP A 80 -3.22 0.26 1.10
N HIS A 81 -2.31 -0.21 0.24
CA HIS A 81 -0.95 0.27 0.18
C HIS A 81 -0.95 1.76 -0.16
N PHE A 82 -1.55 2.19 -1.28
CA PHE A 82 -1.46 3.59 -1.80
C PHE A 82 -2.39 4.57 -1.09
N GLY A 83 -3.51 4.12 -0.55
CA GLY A 83 -4.62 5.00 -0.17
C GLY A 83 -5.25 5.72 -1.37
N ASP A 84 -4.96 5.29 -2.59
CA ASP A 84 -5.41 5.88 -3.85
C ASP A 84 -5.92 4.77 -4.79
N GLY A 85 -7.25 4.69 -4.93
CA GLY A 85 -7.91 3.69 -5.78
C GLY A 85 -7.62 3.87 -7.27
N THR A 86 -7.40 5.10 -7.75
CA THR A 86 -7.08 5.35 -9.16
C THR A 86 -5.68 4.86 -9.50
N ARG A 87 -4.69 5.15 -8.63
CA ARG A 87 -3.33 4.61 -8.80
C ARG A 87 -3.33 3.09 -8.70
N ALA A 88 -4.06 2.53 -7.73
CA ALA A 88 -4.18 1.09 -7.58
C ALA A 88 -4.76 0.42 -8.83
N GLU A 89 -5.86 0.95 -9.37
CA GLU A 89 -6.52 0.42 -10.57
C GLU A 89 -5.57 0.37 -11.77
N ALA A 90 -4.79 1.43 -11.99
CA ALA A 90 -3.85 1.52 -13.11
C ALA A 90 -2.77 0.42 -13.10
N LEU A 91 -2.39 -0.06 -11.91
CA LEU A 91 -1.33 -1.06 -11.74
C LEU A 91 -1.85 -2.48 -11.48
N THR A 92 -3.14 -2.61 -11.14
CA THR A 92 -3.78 -3.86 -10.70
C THR A 92 -3.57 -5.02 -11.66
N GLU A 93 -3.79 -4.81 -12.96
CA GLU A 93 -3.65 -5.88 -13.95
C GLU A 93 -2.23 -6.44 -14.00
N ARG A 94 -1.22 -5.57 -13.94
CA ARG A 94 0.18 -5.99 -14.01
C ARG A 94 0.64 -6.62 -12.70
N PHE A 95 0.28 -6.01 -11.56
CA PHE A 95 0.60 -6.55 -10.24
C PHE A 95 -0.04 -7.93 -10.02
N MET A 96 -1.27 -8.13 -10.50
CA MET A 96 -1.92 -9.44 -10.46
C MET A 96 -1.08 -10.49 -11.19
N ARG A 97 -0.63 -10.23 -12.43
CA ARG A 97 0.15 -11.18 -13.23
C ARG A 97 1.55 -11.44 -12.67
N ASP A 98 2.24 -10.38 -12.27
CA ASP A 98 3.64 -10.46 -11.88
C ASP A 98 3.80 -10.99 -10.45
N VAL A 99 2.83 -10.73 -9.56
CA VAL A 99 2.93 -11.04 -8.13
C VAL A 99 1.85 -12.03 -7.68
N VAL A 100 0.57 -11.63 -7.72
CA VAL A 100 -0.51 -12.40 -7.08
C VAL A 100 -0.70 -13.77 -7.74
N ALA A 101 -0.60 -13.85 -9.07
CA ALA A 101 -0.69 -15.09 -9.81
C ALA A 101 0.46 -16.08 -9.49
N ASN A 102 1.50 -15.64 -8.80
CA ASN A 102 2.69 -16.45 -8.48
C ASN A 102 2.82 -16.79 -6.99
N PHE A 103 1.94 -16.27 -6.13
CA PHE A 103 1.92 -16.64 -4.71
C PHE A 103 1.74 -18.16 -4.52
N GLN A 104 2.46 -18.69 -3.54
CA GLN A 104 2.32 -20.07 -3.08
C GLN A 104 1.14 -20.18 -2.09
N ASN A 105 0.90 -21.36 -1.52
CA ASN A 105 -0.21 -21.57 -0.58
C ASN A 105 -0.21 -20.60 0.60
N GLU A 106 0.98 -20.26 1.08
CA GLU A 106 1.21 -19.21 2.08
C GLU A 106 2.13 -18.17 1.44
N TRP A 107 1.90 -16.91 1.75
CA TRP A 107 2.73 -15.80 1.26
C TRP A 107 2.74 -14.65 2.24
N GLU A 108 3.81 -13.87 2.18
CA GLU A 108 3.99 -12.62 2.92
C GLU A 108 4.54 -11.56 1.96
N MET A 109 4.06 -10.33 2.09
CA MET A 109 4.64 -9.15 1.45
C MET A 109 4.64 -7.97 2.41
N SER A 110 5.74 -7.24 2.44
CA SER A 110 5.82 -5.97 3.15
C SER A 110 5.53 -4.78 2.23
N THR A 111 5.27 -3.62 2.81
CA THR A 111 5.28 -2.33 2.10
C THR A 111 6.52 -2.15 1.23
N ALA A 112 7.70 -2.58 1.70
CA ALA A 112 8.95 -2.48 0.95
C ALA A 112 8.96 -3.40 -0.29
N ASP A 113 8.46 -4.64 -0.16
CA ASP A 113 8.38 -5.56 -1.30
C ASP A 113 7.43 -5.02 -2.39
N ILE A 114 6.32 -4.41 -1.99
CA ILE A 114 5.37 -3.81 -2.94
C ILE A 114 5.99 -2.57 -3.59
N ASP A 115 6.69 -1.73 -2.84
CA ASP A 115 7.38 -0.56 -3.40
C ASP A 115 8.47 -0.97 -4.40
N ASP A 116 9.25 -2.02 -4.09
CA ASP A 116 10.26 -2.57 -5.00
C ASP A 116 9.62 -3.04 -6.31
N VAL A 117 8.53 -3.81 -6.25
CA VAL A 117 7.81 -4.27 -7.45
C VAL A 117 7.28 -3.09 -8.25
N VAL A 118 6.60 -2.14 -7.61
CA VAL A 118 5.97 -1.00 -8.28
C VAL A 118 7.01 -0.09 -8.94
N SER A 119 8.19 0.07 -8.33
CA SER A 119 9.29 0.85 -8.93
C SER A 119 9.73 0.31 -10.29
N THR A 120 9.59 -1.01 -10.53
CA THR A 120 9.90 -1.63 -11.82
C THR A 120 8.86 -1.30 -12.91
N TYR A 121 7.67 -0.86 -12.51
CA TYR A 121 6.59 -0.51 -13.44
C TYR A 121 6.77 0.90 -13.97
N ASP A 122 7.17 1.83 -13.10
CA ASP A 122 7.44 3.23 -13.44
C ASP A 122 8.67 3.37 -14.33
N ALA A 123 9.70 2.54 -14.12
CA ALA A 123 10.92 2.52 -14.95
C ALA A 123 10.69 2.04 -16.40
N GLY A 124 9.59 1.32 -16.66
CA GLY A 124 9.23 0.83 -18.00
C GLY A 124 8.32 1.77 -18.80
N ALA A 125 7.90 2.89 -18.22
CA ALA A 125 7.04 3.89 -18.85
C ALA A 125 7.79 5.13 -19.38
N ALA A 126 9.13 5.14 -19.27
CA ALA A 126 10.02 6.21 -19.71
C ALA A 126 10.75 5.89 -21.03
#